data_AF-A0A7W0MUK0-F1
#
_entry.id   AF-A0A7W0MUK0-F1
#
_cell.length_a   1.000
_cell.length_b   1.000
_cell.length_c   1.000
_cell.angle_alpha   90.00
_cell.angle_beta   90.00
_cell.angle_gamma   90.00
#
_symmetry.space_group_name_H-M   'P 1'
#
loop_
_entity.id
_entity.type
_entity.pdbx_description
1 polymer ?
#
loop_
_entity_poly.entity_id
_entity_poly.type
_entity_poly.pdbx_seq_one_letter_code
_entity_poly.pdbx_strand_id
1 'polypeptide(L)'
;MLEPSRARLDLAQASFDLGVALVRGSERLAGRERLAVAADLAEDCGAVRLAEAAQAELRVAGAKPRRRRFSGVDALTASERRIADLAIAGQTNREIAQSLFITPKTAENHLGRAYGKLGISSRRELAAALVAGQA
;
A
#
# COMPACT_ATOMS: atom_id res chain seq x y z
N MET A 1 27.97 -5.76 -1.96
CA MET A 1 26.84 -5.88 -1.01
C MET A 1 25.54 -5.61 -1.76
N LEU A 2 24.82 -6.65 -2.23
CA LEU A 2 23.59 -6.55 -3.04
C LEU A 2 22.39 -7.29 -2.40
N GLU A 3 22.54 -7.80 -1.18
CA GLU A 3 21.59 -8.74 -0.55
C GLU A 3 20.26 -8.17 -0.03
N PRO A 4 20.09 -6.89 0.34
CA PRO A 4 18.80 -6.40 0.86
C PRO A 4 17.67 -6.41 -0.17
N SER A 5 17.98 -6.15 -1.44
CA SER A 5 16.98 -6.05 -2.52
C SER A 5 16.43 -7.42 -2.90
N ARG A 6 17.28 -8.44 -2.88
CA ARG A 6 16.89 -9.82 -3.23
C ARG A 6 16.00 -10.44 -2.16
N ALA A 7 16.36 -10.32 -0.89
CA ALA A 7 15.55 -10.84 0.21
C ALA A 7 14.15 -10.19 0.30
N ARG A 8 14.04 -8.89 0.00
CA ARG A 8 12.75 -8.18 -0.05
C ARG A 8 11.90 -8.60 -1.25
N LEU A 9 12.53 -8.82 -2.41
CA LEU A 9 11.85 -9.34 -3.60
C LEU A 9 11.31 -10.76 -3.36
N ASP A 10 12.12 -11.62 -2.74
CA ASP A 10 11.71 -13.00 -2.40
C ASP A 10 10.53 -12.99 -1.42
N LEU A 11 10.54 -12.09 -0.43
CA LEU A 11 9.41 -11.89 0.48
C LEU A 11 8.18 -11.33 -0.24
N ALA A 12 8.35 -10.45 -1.22
CA ALA A 12 7.25 -9.94 -2.06
C ALA A 12 6.59 -11.09 -2.82
N GLN A 13 7.39 -11.95 -3.45
CA GLN A 13 6.91 -13.10 -4.20
C GLN A 13 6.19 -14.10 -3.30
N ALA A 14 6.77 -14.45 -2.15
CA ALA A 14 6.15 -15.36 -1.18
C ALA A 14 4.83 -14.80 -0.63
N SER A 15 4.76 -13.48 -0.40
CA SER A 15 3.54 -12.81 0.05
C SER A 15 2.47 -12.81 -1.04
N PHE A 16 2.86 -12.65 -2.31
CA PHE A 16 1.95 -12.72 -3.45
C PHE A 16 1.33 -14.11 -3.57
N ASP A 17 2.17 -15.16 -3.58
CA ASP A 17 1.73 -16.53 -3.73
C ASP A 17 0.80 -16.96 -2.59
N LEU A 18 1.16 -16.60 -1.35
CA LEU A 18 0.31 -16.83 -0.18
C LEU A 18 -1.01 -16.07 -0.27
N GLY A 19 -0.97 -14.81 -0.71
CA GLY A 19 -2.15 -13.98 -0.89
C GLY A 19 -3.14 -14.57 -1.91
N VAL A 20 -2.64 -15.02 -3.06
CA VAL A 20 -3.44 -15.72 -4.08
C VAL A 20 -4.03 -17.01 -3.53
N ALA A 21 -3.24 -17.81 -2.82
CA ALA A 21 -3.70 -19.06 -2.21
C ALA A 21 -4.83 -18.84 -1.20
N LEU A 22 -4.70 -17.84 -0.32
CA LEU A 22 -5.72 -17.49 0.69
C LEU A 22 -7.02 -16.96 0.06
N VAL A 23 -6.94 -16.16 -1.00
CA VAL A 23 -8.12 -15.69 -1.73
C VAL A 23 -8.88 -16.86 -2.36
N ARG A 24 -8.16 -17.86 -2.90
CA ARG A 24 -8.74 -19.10 -3.44
C ARG A 24 -9.32 -19.99 -2.34
N GLY A 25 -8.71 -20.02 -1.15
CA GLY A 25 -9.11 -20.81 0.03
C GLY A 25 -10.28 -20.24 0.83
N SER A 26 -10.99 -19.22 0.34
CA SER A 26 -12.07 -18.48 1.03
C SER A 26 -11.65 -17.55 2.17
N GLU A 27 -10.36 -17.48 2.51
CA GLU A 27 -9.79 -16.53 3.48
C GLU A 27 -9.49 -15.17 2.86
N ARG A 28 -10.50 -14.58 2.21
CA ARG A 28 -10.34 -13.36 1.38
C ARG A 28 -9.76 -12.16 2.13
N LEU A 29 -9.98 -12.05 3.44
CA LEU A 29 -9.43 -10.95 4.24
C LEU A 29 -7.91 -11.10 4.40
N ALA A 30 -7.47 -12.25 4.92
CA ALA A 30 -6.05 -12.54 5.10
C ALA A 30 -5.30 -12.55 3.75
N GLY A 31 -5.94 -13.06 2.69
CA GLY A 31 -5.39 -13.03 1.34
C GLY A 31 -5.17 -11.61 0.81
N ARG A 32 -6.11 -10.68 1.06
CA ARG A 32 -5.92 -9.27 0.70
C ARG A 32 -4.79 -8.62 1.49
N GLU A 33 -4.68 -8.88 2.78
CA GLU A 33 -3.58 -8.35 3.60
C GLU A 33 -2.22 -8.80 3.04
N ARG A 34 -2.11 -10.07 2.62
CA ARG A 34 -0.88 -10.61 2.03
C ARG A 34 -0.60 -10.07 0.63
N LEU A 35 -1.61 -9.91 -0.22
CA LEU A 35 -1.45 -9.26 -1.52
C LEU A 35 -1.06 -7.78 -1.39
N ALA A 36 -1.53 -7.09 -0.35
CA ALA A 36 -1.13 -5.71 -0.06
C ALA A 36 0.36 -5.64 0.32
N VAL A 37 0.82 -6.53 1.20
CA VAL A 37 2.24 -6.65 1.56
C VAL A 37 3.10 -6.97 0.34
N ALA A 38 2.63 -7.87 -0.53
CA ALA A 38 3.33 -8.23 -1.76
C ALA A 38 3.48 -7.04 -2.72
N ALA A 39 2.40 -6.27 -2.90
CA ALA A 39 2.41 -5.08 -3.74
C ALA A 39 3.40 -4.03 -3.20
N ASP A 40 3.35 -3.75 -1.90
CA ASP A 40 4.23 -2.76 -1.25
C ASP A 40 5.72 -3.16 -1.40
N LEU A 41 6.07 -4.40 -1.07
CA LEU A 41 7.45 -4.88 -1.19
C LEU A 41 7.94 -4.92 -2.64
N ALA A 42 7.06 -5.29 -3.58
CA ALA A 42 7.40 -5.27 -5.00
C ALA A 42 7.68 -3.85 -5.49
N GLU A 43 6.93 -2.85 -5.04
CA GLU A 43 7.19 -1.44 -5.39
C GLU A 43 8.47 -0.89 -4.79
N ASP A 44 8.73 -1.19 -3.52
CA ASP A 44 9.98 -0.82 -2.85
C ASP A 44 11.21 -1.43 -3.55
N CYS A 45 11.06 -2.62 -4.11
CA CYS A 45 12.11 -3.30 -4.89
C CYS A 45 12.16 -2.86 -6.36
N GLY A 46 11.23 -2.02 -6.83
CA GLY A 46 11.11 -1.64 -8.24
C GLY A 46 10.59 -2.76 -9.16
N ALA A 47 10.04 -3.83 -8.59
CA ALA A 47 9.46 -4.97 -9.30
C ALA A 47 8.04 -4.66 -9.80
N VAL A 48 7.94 -3.73 -10.75
CA VAL A 48 6.68 -3.16 -11.27
C VAL A 48 5.66 -4.24 -11.66
N ARG A 49 6.08 -5.27 -12.38
CA ARG A 49 5.17 -6.35 -12.83
C ARG A 49 4.55 -7.14 -11.67
N LEU A 50 5.32 -7.38 -10.61
CA LEU A 50 4.82 -8.11 -9.43
C LEU A 50 3.86 -7.21 -8.63
N ALA A 51 4.17 -5.93 -8.51
CA ALA A 51 3.30 -4.94 -7.88
C ALA A 51 1.95 -4.81 -8.60
N GLU A 52 1.97 -4.72 -9.94
CA GLU A 52 0.77 -4.65 -10.77
C GLU A 52 -0.06 -5.92 -10.65
N ALA A 53 0.57 -7.09 -10.67
CA ALA A 53 -0.10 -8.38 -10.48
C ALA A 53 -0.77 -8.47 -9.11
N ALA A 54 -0.06 -8.12 -8.03
CA ALA A 54 -0.61 -8.10 -6.67
C ALA A 54 -1.81 -7.15 -6.55
N GLN A 55 -1.78 -5.98 -7.21
CA GLN A 55 -2.89 -5.03 -7.24
C GLN A 55 -4.07 -5.50 -8.08
N ALA A 56 -3.81 -6.21 -9.18
CA ALA A 56 -4.86 -6.84 -9.98
C ALA A 56 -5.59 -7.90 -9.15
N GLU A 57 -4.85 -8.75 -8.45
CA GLU A 57 -5.41 -9.75 -7.53
C GLU A 57 -6.18 -9.11 -6.38
N LEU A 58 -5.71 -8.00 -5.80
CA LEU A 58 -6.47 -7.24 -4.81
C LEU A 58 -7.83 -6.75 -5.34
N ARG A 59 -7.86 -6.27 -6.60
CA ARG A 59 -9.10 -5.83 -7.26
C ARG A 59 -10.06 -6.99 -7.51
N VAL A 60 -9.56 -8.12 -8.00
CA VAL A 60 -10.37 -9.33 -8.27
C VAL A 60 -10.87 -9.95 -6.97
N ALA A 61 -10.00 -10.05 -5.97
CA ALA A 61 -10.36 -10.47 -4.61
C ALA A 61 -11.41 -9.53 -4.00
N GLY A 62 -11.49 -8.28 -4.46
CA GLY A 62 -12.47 -7.25 -4.12
C GLY A 62 -13.86 -7.41 -4.72
N ALA A 63 -14.20 -8.54 -5.36
CA ALA A 63 -15.58 -8.85 -5.78
C ALA A 63 -16.53 -8.95 -4.56
N LYS A 64 -17.05 -7.76 -4.21
CA LYS A 64 -18.02 -7.35 -3.18
C LYS A 64 -17.60 -7.47 -1.71
N PRO A 65 -17.23 -6.34 -1.08
CA PRO A 65 -17.13 -6.28 0.38
C PRO A 65 -17.73 -4.99 0.97
N ARG A 66 -18.13 -5.08 2.23
CA ARG A 66 -18.57 -3.97 3.10
C ARG A 66 -17.67 -2.74 2.93
N ARG A 67 -18.23 -1.68 2.31
CA ARG A 67 -17.56 -0.41 1.92
C ARG A 67 -16.60 0.18 2.96
N ARG A 68 -16.87 -0.01 4.27
CA ARG A 68 -16.09 0.58 5.37
C ARG A 68 -14.62 0.13 5.46
N ARG A 69 -14.21 -1.02 4.89
CA ARG A 69 -12.79 -1.45 4.87
C ARG A 69 -12.06 -1.14 3.56
N PHE A 70 -12.76 -0.60 2.56
CA PHE A 70 -12.20 -0.27 1.24
C PHE A 70 -12.00 1.23 1.04
N SER A 71 -12.54 2.04 1.96
CA SER A 71 -12.46 3.48 1.95
C SER A 71 -12.29 3.99 3.38
N GLY A 72 -11.60 5.10 3.54
CA GLY A 72 -11.27 5.67 4.84
C GLY A 72 -9.93 5.17 5.37
N VAL A 73 -9.61 5.60 6.59
CA VAL A 73 -8.28 5.44 7.20
C VAL A 73 -7.90 3.98 7.41
N ASP A 74 -8.88 3.11 7.73
CA ASP A 74 -8.67 1.67 7.91
C ASP A 74 -8.36 0.91 6.61
N ALA A 75 -8.55 1.55 5.45
CA ALA A 75 -8.22 0.96 4.15
C ALA A 75 -6.75 1.22 3.73
N LEU A 76 -6.04 2.09 4.46
CA LEU A 76 -4.64 2.40 4.20
C LEU A 76 -3.75 1.20 4.54
N THR A 77 -2.79 0.89 3.67
CA THR A 77 -1.71 -0.03 4.05
C THR A 77 -0.79 0.62 5.08
N ALA A 78 0.03 -0.18 5.76
CA ALA A 78 0.99 0.33 6.73
C ALA A 78 2.00 1.31 6.09
N SER A 79 2.33 1.14 4.81
CA SER A 79 3.24 2.04 4.07
C SER A 79 2.54 3.32 3.67
N GLU A 80 1.31 3.23 3.15
CA GLU A 80 0.48 4.40 2.84
C GLU A 80 0.22 5.26 4.07
N ARG A 81 -0.10 4.62 5.21
CA ARG A 81 -0.29 5.33 6.49
C ARG A 81 1.00 6.00 6.95
N ARG A 82 2.14 5.30 6.93
CA ARG A 82 3.44 5.90 7.29
C ARG A 82 3.77 7.11 6.42
N ILE A 83 3.57 7.01 5.11
CA ILE A 83 3.79 8.11 4.17
C ILE A 83 2.81 9.25 4.40
N ALA A 84 1.54 8.94 4.68
CA ALA A 84 0.53 9.94 4.99
C ALA A 84 0.85 10.70 6.30
N ASP A 85 1.30 9.98 7.33
CA ASP A 85 1.70 10.55 8.62
C ASP A 85 2.93 11.48 8.47
N LEU A 86 3.94 11.09 7.68
CA LEU A 86 5.06 11.97 7.34
C LEU A 86 4.61 13.17 6.48
N ALA A 87 3.60 12.97 5.64
CA ALA A 87 3.10 14.01 4.78
C ALA A 87 2.34 15.11 5.56
N ILE A 88 1.54 14.74 6.56
CA ILE A 88 0.89 15.71 7.45
C ILE A 88 1.90 16.41 8.37
N ALA A 89 3.05 15.78 8.66
CA ALA A 89 4.16 16.40 9.37
C ALA A 89 4.95 17.43 8.53
N GLY A 90 4.53 17.67 7.27
CA GLY A 90 5.10 18.71 6.41
C GLY A 90 6.24 18.25 5.49
N GLN A 91 6.64 16.97 5.52
CA GLN A 91 7.77 16.47 4.73
C GLN A 91 7.46 16.37 3.24
N THR A 92 8.28 16.95 2.37
CA THR A 92 8.16 16.80 0.91
C THR A 92 8.30 15.34 0.48
N ASN A 93 7.80 14.99 -0.72
CA ASN A 93 7.93 13.61 -1.25
C ASN A 93 9.39 13.15 -1.32
N ARG A 94 10.33 14.09 -1.50
CA ARG A 94 11.77 13.80 -1.50
C ARG A 94 12.30 13.46 -0.10
N GLU A 95 11.87 14.19 0.92
CA GLU A 95 12.23 13.94 2.33
C GLU A 95 11.59 12.65 2.85
N ILE A 96 10.34 12.38 2.48
CA ILE A 96 9.65 11.12 2.78
C ILE A 96 10.41 9.96 2.14
N ALA A 97 10.77 10.10 0.87
CA ALA A 97 11.51 9.08 0.14
C ALA A 97 12.88 8.80 0.78
N GLN A 98 13.59 9.83 1.21
CA GLN A 98 14.83 9.68 1.96
C GLN A 98 14.62 8.99 3.31
N SER A 99 13.59 9.39 4.06
CA SER A 99 13.28 8.83 5.39
C SER A 99 12.91 7.35 5.34
N LEU A 100 12.26 6.93 4.24
CA LEU A 100 11.80 5.56 4.04
C LEU A 100 12.72 4.73 3.13
N PHE A 101 13.82 5.31 2.64
CA PHE A 101 14.77 4.68 1.71
C PHE A 101 14.10 4.16 0.43
N ILE A 102 13.17 4.93 -0.12
CA ILE A 102 12.46 4.65 -1.39
C ILE A 102 12.71 5.76 -2.40
N THR A 103 12.17 5.64 -3.62
CA THR A 103 12.26 6.71 -4.61
C THR A 103 11.17 7.78 -4.38
N PRO A 104 11.40 9.05 -4.78
CA PRO A 104 10.36 10.08 -4.74
C PRO A 104 9.10 9.68 -5.53
N LYS A 105 9.26 8.90 -6.61
CA LYS A 105 8.15 8.41 -7.41
C LYS A 105 7.34 7.34 -6.67
N THR A 106 8.00 6.47 -5.92
CA THR A 106 7.36 5.48 -5.03
C THR A 106 6.54 6.19 -3.95
N ALA A 107 7.11 7.22 -3.30
CA ALA A 107 6.39 8.03 -2.31
C ALA A 107 5.15 8.73 -2.91
N GLU A 108 5.27 9.30 -4.11
CA GLU A 108 4.16 9.90 -4.85
C GLU A 108 3.05 8.88 -5.16
N ASN A 109 3.42 7.68 -5.62
CA ASN A 109 2.47 6.62 -5.93
C ASN A 109 1.70 6.18 -4.68
N HIS A 110 2.38 5.98 -3.54
CA HIS A 110 1.72 5.64 -2.29
C HIS A 110 0.77 6.75 -1.81
N LEU A 111 1.15 8.03 -1.93
CA LEU A 111 0.24 9.13 -1.63
C LEU A 111 -0.99 9.12 -2.53
N GLY A 112 -0.81 8.89 -3.83
CA GLY A 112 -1.94 8.79 -4.78
C GLY A 112 -2.93 7.67 -4.40
N ARG A 113 -2.43 6.51 -3.98
CA ARG A 113 -3.28 5.41 -3.49
C ARG A 113 -3.97 5.73 -2.18
N ALA A 114 -3.24 6.33 -1.24
CA ALA A 114 -3.81 6.79 0.02
C ALA A 114 -4.94 7.79 -0.23
N TYR A 115 -4.75 8.73 -1.17
CA TYR A 115 -5.78 9.70 -1.54
C TYR A 115 -7.02 9.03 -2.12
N GLY A 116 -6.85 8.08 -3.05
CA GLY A 116 -7.96 7.30 -3.61
C GLY A 116 -8.74 6.52 -2.55
N LYS A 117 -8.05 5.97 -1.55
CA LYS A 117 -8.68 5.24 -0.42
C LYS A 117 -9.38 6.18 0.56
N LEU A 118 -8.82 7.35 0.82
CA LEU A 118 -9.43 8.37 1.68
C LEU A 118 -10.52 9.19 0.99
N GLY A 119 -10.65 9.08 -0.34
CA GLY A 119 -11.60 9.85 -1.13
C GLY A 119 -11.23 11.33 -1.25
N ILE A 120 -9.94 11.66 -1.12
CA ILE A 120 -9.44 13.04 -1.19
C ILE A 120 -8.67 13.29 -2.47
N SER A 121 -8.55 14.55 -2.85
CA SER A 121 -7.86 14.95 -4.09
C SER A 121 -6.52 15.62 -3.84
N SER A 122 -6.29 16.10 -2.62
CA SER A 122 -5.12 16.91 -2.31
C SER A 122 -4.48 16.57 -0.97
N ARG A 123 -3.19 16.88 -0.89
CA ARG A 123 -2.40 16.79 0.33
C ARG A 123 -2.95 17.65 1.47
N ARG A 124 -3.64 18.75 1.15
CA ARG A 124 -4.23 19.66 2.16
C ARG A 124 -5.40 19.00 2.89
N GLU A 125 -6.13 18.12 2.21
CA GLU A 125 -7.26 17.37 2.78
C GLU A 125 -6.80 16.18 3.64
N LEU A 126 -5.52 15.78 3.54
CA LEU A 126 -5.00 14.57 4.18
C LEU A 126 -5.11 14.62 5.71
N ALA A 127 -4.76 15.75 6.33
CA ALA A 127 -4.85 15.91 7.78
C ALA A 127 -6.30 15.77 8.27
N ALA A 128 -7.25 16.40 7.57
CA ALA A 128 -8.67 16.31 7.91
C ALA A 128 -9.21 14.88 7.72
N ALA A 129 -8.84 14.20 6.63
CA ALA A 129 -9.27 12.84 6.34
C ALA A 129 -8.75 11.80 7.34
N LEU A 130 -7.51 11.96 7.82
CA LEU A 130 -6.93 11.08 8.83
C LEU A 130 -7.63 11.24 10.19
N VAL A 131 -7.97 12.48 10.58
CA VAL A 131 -8.70 12.76 11.83
C VAL A 131 -10.15 12.26 11.75
N ALA A 132 -10.82 12.46 10.62
CA ALA A 132 -12.21 12.06 10.42
C ALA A 132 -12.43 10.53 10.44
N GLY A 133 -11.39 9.74 10.18
CA GLY A 133 -11.45 8.27 10.30
C GLY A 133 -11.02 7.72 11.66
N GLN A 134 -10.66 8.58 12.63
CA GLN A 134 -10.33 8.19 14.01
C GLN A 134 -11.51 8.32 14.99
N ALA A 135 -12.66 8.83 14.53
CA ALA A 135 -13.90 9.02 15.29
C ALA A 135 -14.94 7.93 14.96
#